data_AF-W7G5E9-F1
#
_entry.id   AF-W7G5E9-F1
#
_cell.length_a   1.000
_cell.length_b   1.000
_cell.length_c   1.000
_cell.angle_alpha   90.00
_cell.angle_beta   90.00
_cell.angle_gamma   90.00
#
_symmetry.space_group_name_H-M   'P 1'
#
loop_
_entity.id
_entity.type
_entity.pdbx_description
1 polymer ?
#
loop_
_entity_poly.entity_id
_entity_poly.type
_entity_poly.pdbx_seq_one_letter_code
_entity_poly.pdbx_strand_id
1 'polypeptide(L)'
;MSEQGNLSSHNMKSKMDRNDSDKVKCKNQEGINECVNKENTQEENQNIHDEKKKSCEQNRNNITLDDDVNINKIVERMSVEEPEVLTKIFNLMKNNNCLNFYPLLTPYHNIEKIVDILMQENYEYENTWTVHCDASFICRLLYEGFIPVASKQKLYKIENYETVMYKECLLIPKIHFIRSCMHPSEIHISKKVKKKCKHFYITIDKNFEGVMEGIVEKHGQNWLYPFVQEEFKKIFYKHVTYKNVELHSVELWFGKELVAGEIGNTVGSIYTSLTGFQRKSCAGTIQLCALAKLLEIQKFELWDLGMLLPYKKDIGSKEITMKEFFRKHRLFKHQPAEFKTPFMDKLNCSVLIKGTDPQTLKEQE
;
A
#
# COMPACT_ATOMS: atom_id res chain seq x y z
N MET A 1 24.62 5.14 -8.63
CA MET A 1 24.39 6.55 -8.97
C MET A 1 23.05 6.92 -8.39
N SER A 2 23.05 7.65 -7.28
CA SER A 2 21.86 8.20 -6.65
C SER A 2 22.20 9.64 -6.30
N GLU A 3 21.85 10.55 -7.21
CA GLU A 3 21.98 11.98 -7.00
C GLU A 3 20.77 12.51 -6.22
N GLN A 4 21.08 13.36 -5.26
CA GLN A 4 20.17 14.06 -4.38
C GLN A 4 19.45 15.18 -5.17
N GLY A 5 18.13 15.17 -5.17
CA GLY A 5 17.32 16.29 -5.65
C GLY A 5 16.91 17.20 -4.48
N ASN A 6 17.67 18.28 -4.29
CA ASN A 6 17.27 19.43 -3.47
C ASN A 6 16.04 20.12 -4.11
N LEU A 7 14.94 20.25 -3.37
CA LEU A 7 13.81 21.09 -3.76
C LEU A 7 13.93 22.46 -3.09
N SER A 8 14.16 23.47 -3.93
CA SER A 8 14.19 24.88 -3.59
C SER A 8 12.78 25.43 -3.39
N SER A 9 12.66 26.28 -2.38
CA SER A 9 11.50 27.10 -2.06
C SER A 9 11.14 28.05 -3.20
N HIS A 10 9.87 28.05 -3.63
CA HIS A 10 9.30 29.12 -4.45
C HIS A 10 8.20 29.85 -3.68
N ASN A 11 8.47 31.14 -3.48
CA ASN A 11 7.56 32.18 -3.02
C ASN A 11 6.37 32.33 -4.00
N MET A 12 5.14 32.32 -3.49
CA MET A 12 4.00 32.93 -4.18
C MET A 12 3.43 34.05 -3.32
N LYS A 13 3.58 35.27 -3.83
CA LYS A 13 3.03 36.52 -3.32
C LYS A 13 1.50 36.53 -3.49
N SER A 14 0.82 36.93 -2.43
CA SER A 14 -0.57 37.38 -2.38
C SER A 14 -0.82 38.58 -3.30
N LYS A 15 -1.95 38.58 -4.02
CA LYS A 15 -2.63 39.79 -4.48
C LYS A 15 -4.08 39.76 -4.00
N MET A 16 -4.38 40.70 -3.11
CA MET A 16 -5.71 41.22 -2.83
C MET A 16 -6.25 41.95 -4.07
N ASP A 17 -7.55 41.83 -4.33
CA ASP A 17 -8.36 42.92 -4.87
C ASP A 17 -9.76 42.89 -4.24
N ARG A 18 -10.28 44.09 -3.96
CA ARG A 18 -11.51 44.42 -3.23
C ARG A 18 -12.61 44.89 -4.19
N ASN A 19 -13.78 45.14 -3.58
CA ASN A 19 -14.95 45.93 -4.01
C ASN A 19 -16.06 45.07 -4.62
N ASP A 20 -17.36 45.30 -4.39
CA ASP A 20 -18.15 46.21 -3.55
C ASP A 20 -19.56 45.59 -3.52
N SER A 21 -20.18 45.38 -2.35
CA SER A 21 -21.36 46.09 -1.84
C SER A 21 -22.57 46.20 -2.80
N ASP A 22 -23.69 45.57 -2.42
CA ASP A 22 -24.99 46.25 -2.44
C ASP A 22 -26.04 45.55 -1.57
N LYS A 23 -26.68 46.36 -0.71
CA LYS A 23 -27.77 46.04 0.20
C LYS A 23 -29.08 46.52 -0.43
N VAL A 24 -30.14 45.71 -0.43
CA VAL A 24 -31.51 46.22 -0.46
C VAL A 24 -32.40 45.49 0.55
N LYS A 25 -33.14 46.31 1.30
CA LYS A 25 -33.96 46.06 2.49
C LYS A 25 -35.31 45.38 2.19
N CYS A 26 -35.80 44.70 3.23
CA CYS A 26 -37.15 44.16 3.43
C CYS A 26 -38.27 45.21 3.39
N LYS A 27 -39.48 44.76 3.06
CA LYS A 27 -40.76 45.24 3.61
C LYS A 27 -41.74 44.07 3.77
N ASN A 28 -42.27 43.93 4.98
CA ASN A 28 -43.43 43.10 5.34
C ASN A 28 -44.74 43.82 5.00
N GLN A 29 -45.82 43.07 4.75
CA GLN A 29 -47.18 43.44 5.13
C GLN A 29 -48.08 42.19 5.24
N GLU A 30 -48.75 42.08 6.40
CA GLU A 30 -49.75 41.08 6.78
C GLU A 30 -51.19 41.58 6.50
N GLY A 31 -52.17 40.66 6.51
CA GLY A 31 -53.63 40.94 6.59
C GLY A 31 -54.44 40.08 5.59
N ILE A 32 -54.97 38.89 5.92
CA ILE A 32 -56.10 38.48 6.79
C ILE A 32 -57.47 38.43 6.07
N ASN A 33 -58.08 37.21 6.10
CA ASN A 33 -59.52 36.82 6.05
C ASN A 33 -60.31 36.90 4.72
N GLU A 34 -61.24 36.00 4.35
CA GLU A 34 -61.95 34.92 5.08
C GLU A 34 -62.72 33.97 4.11
N CYS A 35 -62.92 32.72 4.57
CA CYS A 35 -64.10 31.84 4.46
C CYS A 35 -64.72 31.42 3.11
N VAL A 36 -64.73 30.09 2.83
CA VAL A 36 -65.96 29.25 2.81
C VAL A 36 -65.64 27.82 3.33
N ASN A 37 -66.55 27.31 4.14
CA ASN A 37 -66.53 26.08 4.95
C ASN A 37 -66.81 24.76 4.19
N LYS A 38 -66.27 23.66 4.76
CA LYS A 38 -66.85 22.33 5.13
C LYS A 38 -67.78 21.66 4.09
N GLU A 39 -67.65 20.38 3.71
CA GLU A 39 -67.68 19.11 4.47
C GLU A 39 -67.18 18.03 3.47
N ASN A 40 -66.21 17.15 3.74
CA ASN A 40 -66.37 15.87 4.43
C ASN A 40 -64.98 15.27 4.62
N THR A 41 -64.57 15.18 5.88
CA THR A 41 -63.41 14.45 6.36
C THR A 41 -63.95 13.16 6.98
N GLN A 42 -63.41 11.98 6.63
CA GLN A 42 -63.03 10.93 7.61
C GLN A 42 -62.66 9.53 7.06
N GLU A 43 -62.50 9.29 5.74
CA GLU A 43 -62.11 7.94 5.26
C GLU A 43 -60.79 7.81 4.47
N GLU A 44 -60.06 8.89 4.18
CA GLU A 44 -58.81 8.79 3.39
C GLU A 44 -57.49 8.96 4.18
N ASN A 45 -57.55 9.19 5.50
CA ASN A 45 -56.35 9.44 6.33
C ASN A 45 -55.91 8.26 7.21
N GLN A 46 -56.48 7.06 7.05
CA GLN A 46 -56.04 5.84 7.75
C GLN A 46 -55.12 4.94 6.90
N ASN A 47 -55.12 5.04 5.57
CA ASN A 47 -54.25 4.22 4.72
C ASN A 47 -52.84 4.79 4.49
N ILE A 48 -52.55 6.04 4.87
CA ILE A 48 -51.22 6.65 4.71
C ILE A 48 -50.34 6.45 5.97
N HIS A 49 -50.96 6.12 7.12
CA HIS A 49 -50.26 5.97 8.39
C HIS A 49 -49.75 4.54 8.67
N ASP A 50 -50.34 3.51 8.05
CA ASP A 50 -49.93 2.12 8.22
C ASP A 50 -48.87 1.65 7.21
N GLU A 51 -48.77 2.27 6.02
CA GLU A 51 -47.66 2.02 5.08
C GLU A 51 -46.34 2.70 5.52
N LYS A 52 -46.42 3.84 6.23
CA LYS A 52 -45.23 4.50 6.79
C LYS A 52 -44.71 3.87 8.09
N LYS A 53 -45.54 3.11 8.82
CA LYS A 53 -45.09 2.34 10.00
C LYS A 53 -44.48 0.99 9.61
N LYS A 54 -45.01 0.31 8.57
CA LYS A 54 -44.38 -0.91 8.03
C LYS A 54 -43.03 -0.66 7.34
N SER A 55 -42.83 0.50 6.69
CA SER A 55 -41.51 0.83 6.11
C SER A 55 -40.47 1.28 7.15
N CYS A 56 -40.92 1.79 8.31
CA CYS A 56 -40.04 2.16 9.44
C CYS A 56 -39.69 1.01 10.39
N GLU A 57 -40.47 -0.08 10.41
CA GLU A 57 -40.20 -1.26 11.28
C GLU A 57 -39.48 -2.40 10.56
N GLN A 58 -39.50 -2.46 9.22
CA GLN A 58 -38.69 -3.43 8.45
C GLN A 58 -37.22 -3.03 8.28
N ASN A 59 -36.83 -1.80 8.64
CA ASN A 59 -35.44 -1.33 8.63
C ASN A 59 -34.72 -1.45 9.99
N ARG A 60 -35.36 -2.08 10.98
CA ARG A 60 -34.81 -2.21 12.35
C ARG A 60 -34.28 -3.58 12.72
N ASN A 61 -34.12 -4.49 11.76
CA ASN A 61 -33.46 -5.77 11.99
C ASN A 61 -32.18 -5.89 11.16
N ASN A 62 -31.06 -5.78 11.88
CA ASN A 62 -29.73 -6.32 11.58
C ASN A 62 -28.82 -5.57 10.59
N ILE A 63 -28.50 -4.31 10.91
CA ILE A 63 -27.13 -3.84 10.70
C ILE A 63 -26.54 -3.53 12.08
N THR A 64 -25.84 -4.49 12.65
CA THR A 64 -24.81 -4.21 13.66
C THR A 64 -23.77 -3.32 13.00
N LEU A 65 -23.98 -2.02 13.05
CA LEU A 65 -23.02 -0.99 12.65
C LEU A 65 -21.90 -0.94 13.69
N ASP A 66 -21.03 -1.94 13.68
CA ASP A 66 -19.65 -1.73 14.07
C ASP A 66 -19.06 -0.91 12.91
N ASP A 67 -19.11 0.41 13.04
CA ASP A 67 -18.60 1.32 12.01
C ASP A 67 -17.10 1.37 12.18
N ASP A 68 -16.47 0.34 11.65
CA ASP A 68 -15.04 0.03 11.61
C ASP A 68 -14.20 1.05 10.81
N VAL A 69 -14.79 2.19 10.41
CA VAL A 69 -14.07 3.37 9.90
C VAL A 69 -14.39 4.64 10.71
N ASN A 70 -15.31 4.59 11.67
CA ASN A 70 -15.67 5.73 12.49
C ASN A 70 -14.61 6.02 13.54
N ILE A 71 -13.94 7.16 13.40
CA ILE A 71 -12.84 7.52 14.30
C ILE A 71 -13.28 7.62 15.77
N ASN A 72 -14.51 8.06 16.08
CA ASN A 72 -14.95 8.19 17.47
C ASN A 72 -15.12 6.81 18.12
N LYS A 73 -15.71 5.85 17.41
CA LYS A 73 -15.86 4.47 17.90
C LYS A 73 -14.50 3.78 18.03
N ILE A 74 -13.60 4.00 17.08
CA ILE A 74 -12.23 3.45 17.14
C ILE A 74 -11.47 4.05 18.33
N VAL A 75 -11.57 5.35 18.57
CA VAL A 75 -10.95 6.01 19.73
C VAL A 75 -11.53 5.49 21.04
N GLU A 76 -12.85 5.34 21.13
CA GLU A 76 -13.53 4.75 22.30
C GLU A 76 -12.98 3.34 22.59
N ARG A 77 -12.92 2.48 21.57
CA ARG A 77 -12.38 1.13 21.68
C ARG A 77 -10.91 1.13 22.10
N MET A 78 -10.07 1.94 21.45
CA MET A 78 -8.65 2.06 21.77
C MET A 78 -8.41 2.62 23.18
N SER A 79 -9.30 3.45 23.71
CA SER A 79 -9.20 3.98 25.08
C SER A 79 -9.32 2.88 26.15
N VAL A 80 -10.01 1.78 25.80
CA VAL A 80 -10.18 0.61 26.66
C VAL A 80 -9.09 -0.43 26.40
N GLU A 81 -8.85 -0.78 25.13
CA GLU A 81 -7.96 -1.89 24.76
C GLU A 81 -6.47 -1.50 24.74
N GLU A 82 -6.12 -0.27 24.32
CA GLU A 82 -4.73 0.18 24.17
C GLU A 82 -4.54 1.66 24.56
N PRO A 83 -4.85 2.07 25.80
CA PRO A 83 -4.82 3.47 26.23
C PRO A 83 -3.45 4.15 26.05
N GLU A 84 -2.36 3.40 26.22
CA GLU A 84 -0.99 3.91 26.03
C GLU A 84 -0.70 4.22 24.55
N VAL A 85 -1.16 3.37 23.63
CA VAL A 85 -1.01 3.56 22.19
C VAL A 85 -1.85 4.74 21.71
N LEU A 86 -3.07 4.88 22.23
CA LEU A 86 -3.91 6.05 21.96
C LEU A 86 -3.24 7.34 22.45
N THR A 87 -2.68 7.34 23.65
CA THR A 87 -1.91 8.48 24.21
C THR A 87 -0.73 8.84 23.31
N LYS A 88 -0.01 7.82 22.80
CA LYS A 88 1.09 8.00 21.87
C LYS A 88 0.65 8.65 20.56
N ILE A 89 -0.45 8.21 19.98
CA ILE A 89 -1.05 8.81 18.77
C ILE A 89 -1.33 10.30 18.98
N PHE A 90 -2.00 10.66 20.08
CA PHE A 90 -2.30 12.07 20.39
C PHE A 90 -1.02 12.90 20.57
N ASN A 91 -0.02 12.37 21.25
CA ASN A 91 1.27 13.05 21.42
C ASN A 91 2.01 13.24 20.09
N LEU A 92 1.96 12.25 19.19
CA LEU A 92 2.52 12.34 17.84
C LEU A 92 1.84 13.43 17.02
N MET A 93 0.50 13.45 17.00
CA MET A 93 -0.31 14.44 16.29
C MET A 93 -0.11 15.86 16.81
N LYS A 94 0.02 16.02 18.13
CA LYS A 94 0.29 17.32 18.78
C LYS A 94 1.67 17.88 18.42
N ASN A 95 2.68 17.02 18.32
CA ASN A 95 4.06 17.43 18.10
C ASN A 95 4.47 17.44 16.62
N ASN A 96 3.68 16.83 15.74
CA ASN A 96 3.94 16.76 14.29
C ASN A 96 2.70 17.20 13.51
N ASN A 97 2.59 18.51 13.26
CA ASN A 97 1.46 19.07 12.52
C ASN A 97 1.20 18.39 11.17
N CYS A 98 2.25 17.87 10.51
CA CYS A 98 2.15 17.16 9.24
C CYS A 98 1.32 15.87 9.34
N LEU A 99 1.36 15.14 10.47
CA LEU A 99 0.64 13.87 10.63
C LEU A 99 -0.88 14.07 10.63
N ASN A 100 -1.36 15.27 10.97
CA ASN A 100 -2.78 15.61 10.91
C ASN A 100 -3.34 15.67 9.48
N PHE A 101 -2.47 15.72 8.46
CA PHE A 101 -2.88 15.74 7.04
C PHE A 101 -2.81 14.36 6.38
N TYR A 102 -2.28 13.36 7.08
CA TYR A 102 -2.15 12.00 6.58
C TYR A 102 -3.14 11.07 7.32
N PRO A 103 -3.88 10.20 6.62
CA PRO A 103 -4.76 9.22 7.28
C PRO A 103 -3.98 8.34 8.26
N LEU A 104 -4.50 8.23 9.48
CA LEU A 104 -4.04 7.27 10.48
C LEU A 104 -4.67 5.90 10.20
N LEU A 105 -3.86 4.86 10.14
CA LEU A 105 -4.33 3.47 10.05
C LEU A 105 -4.08 2.75 11.38
N THR A 106 -5.02 1.93 11.81
CA THR A 106 -4.87 1.06 12.99
C THR A 106 -5.51 -0.31 12.71
N PRO A 107 -5.18 -1.35 13.50
CA PRO A 107 -5.83 -2.66 13.38
C PRO A 107 -7.35 -2.63 13.59
N TYR A 108 -7.89 -1.60 14.23
CA TYR A 108 -9.33 -1.41 14.42
C TYR A 108 -10.05 -0.88 13.18
N HIS A 109 -9.30 -0.33 12.22
CA HIS A 109 -9.88 0.12 10.96
C HIS A 109 -10.18 -1.06 10.03
N ASN A 110 -11.28 -0.95 9.30
CA ASN A 110 -11.51 -1.72 8.09
C ASN A 110 -10.70 -1.13 6.94
N ILE A 111 -9.52 -1.71 6.74
CA ILE A 111 -8.54 -1.23 5.76
C ILE A 111 -9.13 -1.24 4.33
N GLU A 112 -9.97 -2.21 3.99
CA GLU A 112 -10.62 -2.27 2.67
C GLU A 112 -11.54 -1.06 2.43
N LYS A 113 -12.37 -0.71 3.41
CA LYS A 113 -13.22 0.50 3.33
C LYS A 113 -12.40 1.79 3.36
N ILE A 114 -11.28 1.83 4.08
CA ILE A 114 -10.37 2.98 4.03
C ILE A 114 -9.82 3.16 2.61
N VAL A 115 -9.44 2.08 1.91
CA VAL A 115 -9.04 2.15 0.50
C VAL A 115 -10.16 2.72 -0.37
N ASP A 116 -11.43 2.33 -0.14
CA ASP A 116 -12.57 2.92 -0.85
C ASP A 116 -12.67 4.44 -0.64
N ILE A 117 -12.56 4.89 0.60
CA ILE A 117 -12.62 6.32 0.95
C ILE A 117 -11.47 7.06 0.26
N LEU A 118 -10.22 6.56 0.35
CA LEU A 118 -9.07 7.22 -0.27
C LEU A 118 -9.18 7.29 -1.80
N MET A 119 -9.78 6.28 -2.44
CA MET A 119 -10.06 6.31 -3.88
C MET A 119 -11.17 7.30 -4.26
N GLN A 120 -12.22 7.40 -3.44
CA GLN A 120 -13.33 8.34 -3.65
C GLN A 120 -12.85 9.79 -3.52
N GLU A 121 -12.04 10.07 -2.51
CA GLU A 121 -11.45 11.39 -2.24
C GLU A 121 -10.29 11.76 -3.17
N ASN A 122 -9.91 10.86 -4.09
CA ASN A 122 -8.77 11.06 -5.00
C ASN A 122 -7.48 11.43 -4.24
N TYR A 123 -7.15 10.68 -3.19
CA TYR A 123 -6.06 10.99 -2.30
C TYR A 123 -4.67 10.99 -2.98
N GLU A 124 -4.08 12.16 -3.18
CA GLU A 124 -2.84 12.33 -3.97
C GLU A 124 -1.55 12.30 -3.14
N TYR A 125 -1.64 12.43 -1.82
CA TYR A 125 -0.46 12.56 -0.95
C TYR A 125 0.31 11.25 -0.72
N GLU A 126 -0.26 10.11 -1.14
CA GLU A 126 0.28 8.75 -1.08
C GLU A 126 0.58 8.15 0.30
N ASN A 127 0.76 8.98 1.31
CA ASN A 127 1.27 8.62 2.62
C ASN A 127 0.12 8.40 3.62
N THR A 128 0.09 7.25 4.25
CA THR A 128 -0.64 7.08 5.52
C THR A 128 0.37 6.90 6.64
N TRP A 129 -0.08 6.83 7.89
CA TRP A 129 0.82 6.54 9.01
C TRP A 129 0.14 5.68 10.05
N THR A 130 0.94 4.99 10.85
CA THR A 130 0.46 4.16 11.95
C THR A 130 1.52 3.98 13.02
N VAL A 131 1.08 3.74 14.25
CA VAL A 131 1.91 3.35 15.39
C VAL A 131 1.99 1.84 15.55
N HIS A 132 1.08 1.10 14.92
CA HIS A 132 1.03 -0.37 14.92
C HIS A 132 1.92 -0.89 13.80
N CYS A 133 2.84 -1.79 14.13
CA CYS A 133 3.80 -2.33 13.17
C CYS A 133 3.95 -3.84 13.25
N ASP A 134 3.12 -4.55 14.01
CA ASP A 134 3.20 -5.99 14.12
C ASP A 134 2.91 -6.67 12.78
N ALA A 135 3.48 -7.87 12.61
CA ALA A 135 3.35 -8.67 11.40
C ALA A 135 1.90 -8.93 10.98
N SER A 136 0.96 -9.06 11.92
CA SER A 136 -0.46 -9.30 11.60
C SER A 136 -1.06 -8.09 10.90
N PHE A 137 -0.80 -6.90 11.45
CA PHE A 137 -1.25 -5.66 10.82
C PHE A 137 -0.53 -5.37 9.50
N ILE A 138 0.77 -5.64 9.41
CA ILE A 138 1.52 -5.53 8.14
C ILE A 138 0.91 -6.44 7.07
N CYS A 139 0.57 -7.69 7.38
CA CYS A 139 -0.09 -8.56 6.40
C CYS A 139 -1.44 -8.02 5.96
N ARG A 140 -2.23 -7.40 6.85
CA ARG A 140 -3.50 -6.74 6.46
C ARG A 140 -3.28 -5.60 5.48
N LEU A 141 -2.23 -4.80 5.69
CA LEU A 141 -1.85 -3.71 4.78
C LEU A 141 -1.41 -4.26 3.42
N LEU A 142 -0.55 -5.28 3.39
CA LEU A 142 -0.10 -5.95 2.17
C LEU A 142 -1.28 -6.59 1.41
N TYR A 143 -2.19 -7.26 2.12
CA TYR A 143 -3.39 -7.88 1.54
C TYR A 143 -4.32 -6.87 0.87
N GLU A 144 -4.36 -5.63 1.36
CA GLU A 144 -5.14 -4.53 0.79
C GLU A 144 -4.30 -3.59 -0.10
N GLY A 145 -3.11 -4.03 -0.56
CA GLY A 145 -2.34 -3.36 -1.62
C GLY A 145 -1.45 -2.18 -1.18
N PHE A 146 -1.34 -1.93 0.13
CA PHE A 146 -0.39 -0.94 0.65
C PHE A 146 1.05 -1.45 0.61
N ILE A 147 2.02 -0.55 0.42
CA ILE A 147 3.45 -0.84 0.61
C ILE A 147 3.87 -0.33 1.99
N PRO A 148 4.14 -1.21 2.97
CA PRO A 148 4.63 -0.81 4.28
C PRO A 148 6.10 -0.36 4.17
N VAL A 149 6.34 0.93 4.35
CA VAL A 149 7.69 1.51 4.52
C VAL A 149 7.74 2.22 5.87
N ALA A 150 8.90 2.42 6.47
CA ALA A 150 9.01 3.19 7.71
C ALA A 150 9.82 4.48 7.57
N SER A 151 9.53 5.45 8.44
CA SER A 151 10.22 6.75 8.48
C SER A 151 10.38 7.24 9.91
N LYS A 152 11.46 8.00 10.16
CA LYS A 152 11.72 8.64 11.46
C LYS A 152 10.89 9.91 11.60
N GLN A 153 10.01 9.95 12.58
CA GLN A 153 9.33 11.15 13.04
C GLN A 153 10.06 11.76 14.22
N LYS A 154 10.04 13.09 14.30
CA LYS A 154 10.61 13.83 15.44
C LYS A 154 9.55 13.91 16.53
N LEU A 155 9.97 13.66 17.75
CA LEU A 155 9.14 13.82 18.93
C LEU A 155 9.88 14.65 19.96
N TYR A 156 9.11 15.32 20.79
CA TYR A 156 9.63 16.19 21.83
C TYR A 156 9.01 15.75 23.17
N LYS A 157 9.84 15.59 24.19
CA LYS A 157 9.45 15.31 25.56
C LYS A 157 10.09 16.36 26.47
N ILE A 158 9.42 16.67 27.58
CA ILE A 158 9.99 17.51 28.63
C ILE A 158 10.66 16.57 29.64
N GLU A 159 11.97 16.69 29.78
CA GLU A 159 12.77 15.97 30.77
C GLU A 159 13.58 17.00 31.56
N ASN A 160 13.50 16.98 32.90
CA ASN A 160 14.19 17.94 33.77
C ASN A 160 13.96 19.42 33.40
N TYR A 161 12.73 19.79 33.03
CA TYR A 161 12.34 21.13 32.56
C TYR A 161 12.98 21.56 31.23
N GLU A 162 13.65 20.66 30.52
CA GLU A 162 14.22 20.88 29.19
C GLU A 162 13.43 20.12 28.11
N THR A 163 13.34 20.69 26.92
CA THR A 163 12.71 20.03 25.77
C THR A 163 13.75 19.16 25.06
N VAL A 164 13.60 17.84 25.18
CA VAL A 164 14.46 16.84 24.54
C VAL A 164 13.79 16.30 23.28
N MET A 165 14.52 16.30 22.16
CA MET A 165 14.05 15.73 20.89
C MET A 165 14.56 14.30 20.74
N TYR A 166 13.66 13.38 20.46
CA TYR A 166 13.98 12.00 20.08
C TYR A 166 13.33 11.64 18.75
N LYS A 167 13.87 10.61 18.08
CA LYS A 167 13.35 10.11 16.81
C LYS A 167 12.65 8.79 17.02
N GLU A 168 11.40 8.71 16.61
CA GLU A 168 10.64 7.47 16.61
C GLU A 168 10.43 7.00 15.17
N CYS A 169 10.62 5.71 14.92
CA CYS A 169 10.34 5.14 13.62
C CYS A 169 8.89 4.68 13.57
N LEU A 170 8.13 5.21 12.62
CA LEU A 170 6.74 4.81 12.37
C LEU A 170 6.65 4.11 11.02
N LEU A 171 5.69 3.18 10.91
CA LEU A 171 5.29 2.67 9.62
C LEU A 171 4.45 3.74 8.90
N ILE A 172 4.73 3.92 7.62
CA ILE A 172 4.13 4.87 6.68
C ILE A 172 3.60 4.07 5.48
N PRO A 173 2.46 3.37 5.61
CA PRO A 173 1.94 2.56 4.51
C PRO A 173 1.63 3.46 3.30
N LYS A 174 2.19 3.10 2.14
CA LYS A 174 2.02 3.86 0.89
C LYS A 174 0.90 3.26 0.05
N ILE A 175 0.00 4.12 -0.39
CA ILE A 175 -1.05 3.73 -1.33
C ILE A 175 -0.64 4.01 -2.79
N HIS A 176 0.24 5.00 -3.01
CA HIS A 176 0.66 5.54 -4.31
C HIS A 176 -0.49 6.05 -5.19
N PHE A 177 -0.39 7.31 -5.62
CA PHE A 177 -1.38 7.91 -6.50
C PHE A 177 -1.24 7.37 -7.93
N ILE A 178 0.01 7.16 -8.35
CA ILE A 178 0.40 6.47 -9.58
C ILE A 178 1.27 5.25 -9.22
N ARG A 179 0.85 4.08 -9.69
CA ARG A 179 1.57 2.81 -9.47
C ARG A 179 2.28 2.37 -10.75
N SER A 180 3.50 1.86 -10.60
CA SER A 180 4.23 1.21 -11.69
C SER A 180 3.89 -0.28 -11.68
N CYS A 181 3.18 -0.74 -12.70
CA CYS A 181 2.76 -2.14 -12.80
C CYS A 181 2.85 -2.66 -14.24
N MET A 182 2.85 -3.97 -14.40
CA MET A 182 2.70 -4.63 -15.70
C MET A 182 2.19 -6.05 -15.54
N HIS A 183 1.65 -6.64 -16.61
CA HIS A 183 1.52 -8.09 -16.66
C HIS A 183 2.93 -8.69 -16.92
N PRO A 184 3.33 -9.81 -16.27
CA PRO A 184 4.69 -10.34 -16.39
C PRO A 184 5.17 -10.60 -17.83
N SER A 185 4.27 -10.99 -18.74
CA SER A 185 4.59 -11.21 -20.16
C SER A 185 4.99 -9.94 -20.93
N GLU A 186 4.68 -8.75 -20.41
CA GLU A 186 4.97 -7.46 -21.03
C GLU A 186 6.44 -7.03 -20.87
N ILE A 187 7.23 -7.80 -20.11
CA ILE A 187 8.64 -7.52 -19.85
C ILE A 187 9.46 -7.33 -21.14
N HIS A 188 10.12 -6.18 -21.26
CA HIS A 188 11.06 -5.92 -22.33
C HIS A 188 12.45 -6.48 -22.01
N ILE A 189 12.85 -7.53 -22.74
CA ILE A 189 14.14 -8.21 -22.54
C ILE A 189 15.15 -7.77 -23.62
N SER A 190 16.08 -6.91 -23.23
CA SER A 190 17.12 -6.41 -24.14
C SER A 190 18.08 -7.50 -24.64
N LYS A 191 18.69 -7.28 -25.81
CA LYS A 191 19.74 -8.17 -26.37
C LYS A 191 20.91 -8.38 -25.40
N LYS A 192 21.26 -7.35 -24.62
CA LYS A 192 22.32 -7.39 -23.61
C LYS A 192 22.01 -8.38 -22.48
N VAL A 193 20.76 -8.38 -21.99
CA VAL A 193 20.30 -9.34 -20.98
C VAL A 193 20.38 -10.76 -21.53
N LYS A 194 19.85 -10.99 -22.74
CA LYS A 194 19.93 -12.31 -23.40
C LYS A 194 21.38 -12.78 -23.52
N LYS A 195 22.33 -11.92 -23.86
CA LYS A 195 23.75 -12.32 -23.95
C LYS A 195 24.36 -12.69 -22.58
N LYS A 196 24.00 -11.95 -21.51
CA LYS A 196 24.67 -12.06 -20.20
C LYS A 196 24.06 -13.08 -19.23
N CYS A 197 22.81 -13.49 -19.42
CA CYS A 197 22.09 -14.30 -18.43
C CYS A 197 22.56 -15.76 -18.29
N LYS A 198 23.48 -16.25 -19.13
CA LYS A 198 23.89 -17.67 -19.19
C LYS A 198 24.44 -18.22 -17.87
N HIS A 199 25.20 -17.43 -17.14
CA HIS A 199 25.87 -17.85 -15.90
C HIS A 199 25.13 -17.42 -14.63
N PHE A 200 23.88 -16.95 -14.78
CA PHE A 200 23.06 -16.52 -13.66
C PHE A 200 21.99 -17.55 -13.36
N TYR A 201 21.70 -17.72 -12.08
CA TYR A 201 20.68 -18.64 -11.59
C TYR A 201 19.76 -17.91 -10.61
N ILE A 202 18.47 -18.17 -10.69
CA ILE A 202 17.46 -17.60 -9.80
C ILE A 202 16.96 -18.66 -8.81
N THR A 203 16.76 -18.29 -7.55
CA THR A 203 16.05 -19.09 -6.53
C THR A 203 14.92 -18.26 -5.92
N ILE A 204 13.97 -18.95 -5.29
CA ILE A 204 12.94 -18.36 -4.45
C ILE A 204 13.14 -18.93 -3.03
N ASP A 205 13.01 -18.06 -2.03
CA ASP A 205 12.99 -18.37 -0.59
C ASP A 205 14.20 -19.16 -0.08
N LYS A 206 15.34 -19.07 -0.77
CA LYS A 206 16.54 -19.87 -0.46
C LYS A 206 17.46 -19.20 0.54
N ASN A 207 17.54 -17.87 0.54
CA ASN A 207 18.46 -17.12 1.41
C ASN A 207 17.88 -15.74 1.76
N PHE A 208 16.77 -15.73 2.48
CA PHE A 208 16.09 -14.52 2.92
C PHE A 208 17.02 -13.58 3.71
N GLU A 209 17.79 -14.13 4.65
CA GLU A 209 18.77 -13.40 5.46
C GLU A 209 19.79 -12.69 4.58
N GLY A 210 20.40 -13.41 3.63
CA GLY A 210 21.39 -12.84 2.72
C GLY A 210 20.81 -11.76 1.80
N VAL A 211 19.52 -11.85 1.46
CA VAL A 211 18.83 -10.80 0.71
C VAL A 211 18.59 -9.56 1.56
N MET A 212 18.10 -9.74 2.80
CA MET A 212 17.90 -8.66 3.76
C MET A 212 19.22 -7.93 4.07
N GLU A 213 20.30 -8.67 4.31
CA GLU A 213 21.65 -8.14 4.49
C GLU A 213 22.09 -7.34 3.25
N GLY A 214 21.90 -7.88 2.04
CA GLY A 214 22.26 -7.20 0.80
C GLY A 214 21.49 -5.90 0.56
N ILE A 215 20.21 -5.84 0.95
CA ILE A 215 19.40 -4.62 0.90
C ILE A 215 19.95 -3.56 1.86
N VAL A 216 20.23 -3.95 3.11
CA VAL A 216 20.77 -3.04 4.13
C VAL A 216 22.18 -2.57 3.78
N GLU A 217 23.03 -3.45 3.26
CA GLU A 217 24.36 -3.09 2.74
C GLU A 217 24.25 -2.03 1.64
N LYS A 218 23.29 -2.20 0.73
CA LYS A 218 23.16 -1.34 -0.45
C LYS A 218 22.57 0.03 -0.15
N HIS A 219 21.56 0.09 0.73
CA HIS A 219 20.73 1.28 0.94
C HIS A 219 20.81 1.83 2.37
N GLY A 220 21.55 1.17 3.26
CA GLY A 220 21.42 1.38 4.70
C GLY A 220 20.07 0.88 5.22
N GLN A 221 19.69 1.33 6.42
CA GLN A 221 18.35 1.02 6.96
C GLN A 221 17.24 1.62 6.07
N ASN A 222 17.44 2.81 5.52
CA ASN A 222 16.45 3.57 4.73
C ASN A 222 15.04 3.53 5.36
N TRP A 223 14.13 2.71 4.83
CA TRP A 223 12.81 2.45 5.39
C TRP A 223 12.67 1.08 6.08
N LEU A 224 13.60 0.16 5.83
CA LEU A 224 13.63 -1.20 6.35
C LEU A 224 14.40 -1.25 7.68
N TYR A 225 13.93 -0.46 8.65
CA TYR A 225 14.51 -0.41 10.00
C TYR A 225 14.44 -1.79 10.69
N PRO A 226 15.30 -2.06 11.70
CA PRO A 226 15.36 -3.36 12.36
C PRO A 226 13.99 -3.91 12.79
N PHE A 227 13.09 -3.08 13.32
CA PHE A 227 11.75 -3.54 13.67
C PHE A 227 10.96 -4.06 12.46
N VAL A 228 11.03 -3.40 11.30
CA VAL A 228 10.38 -3.88 10.06
C VAL A 228 10.99 -5.20 9.60
N GLN A 229 12.32 -5.35 9.73
CA GLN A 229 13.01 -6.59 9.37
C GLN A 229 12.53 -7.77 10.22
N GLU A 230 12.37 -7.57 11.53
CA GLU A 230 11.88 -8.60 12.44
C GLU A 230 10.44 -9.01 12.14
N GLU A 231 9.56 -8.06 11.83
CA GLU A 231 8.18 -8.38 11.47
C GLU A 231 8.10 -9.07 10.11
N PHE A 232 8.93 -8.67 9.14
CA PHE A 232 9.04 -9.37 7.85
C PHE A 232 9.54 -10.81 8.02
N LYS A 233 10.51 -11.06 8.91
CA LYS A 233 10.94 -12.43 9.25
C LYS A 233 9.79 -13.28 9.78
N LYS A 234 8.95 -12.72 10.67
CA LYS A 234 7.79 -13.46 11.20
C LYS A 234 6.81 -13.85 10.09
N ILE A 235 6.62 -12.99 9.08
CA ILE A 235 5.75 -13.27 7.92
C ILE A 235 6.41 -14.33 7.02
N PHE A 236 7.69 -14.15 6.66
CA PHE A 236 8.44 -15.07 5.81
C PHE A 236 8.48 -16.49 6.38
N TYR A 237 8.81 -16.63 7.66
CA TYR A 237 8.85 -17.92 8.36
C TYR A 237 7.46 -18.46 8.76
N LYS A 238 6.38 -17.79 8.33
CA LYS A 238 4.99 -18.17 8.59
C LYS A 238 4.66 -18.29 10.08
N HIS A 239 5.40 -17.59 10.95
CA HIS A 239 5.04 -17.43 12.37
C HIS A 239 3.79 -16.58 12.54
N VAL A 240 3.54 -15.67 11.60
CA VAL A 240 2.30 -14.92 11.46
C VAL A 240 1.82 -15.06 10.02
N THR A 241 0.55 -15.39 9.85
CA THR A 241 -0.10 -15.53 8.55
C THR A 241 -1.41 -14.77 8.53
N TYR A 242 -1.82 -14.32 7.34
CA TYR A 242 -3.12 -13.67 7.15
C TYR A 242 -3.58 -13.90 5.72
N LYS A 243 -4.72 -14.59 5.57
CA LYS A 243 -5.32 -14.95 4.28
C LYS A 243 -4.27 -15.62 3.38
N ASN A 244 -4.05 -15.09 2.17
CA ASN A 244 -3.10 -15.60 1.17
C ASN A 244 -1.91 -14.65 0.97
N VAL A 245 -1.53 -13.89 2.00
CA VAL A 245 -0.31 -13.09 1.96
C VAL A 245 0.88 -13.99 2.26
N GLU A 246 1.84 -14.03 1.34
CA GLU A 246 3.16 -14.64 1.58
C GLU A 246 4.26 -13.63 1.26
N LEU A 247 5.29 -13.58 2.11
CA LEU A 247 6.49 -12.78 1.88
C LEU A 247 7.58 -13.71 1.34
N HIS A 248 8.31 -13.24 0.33
CA HIS A 248 9.30 -14.04 -0.39
C HIS A 248 10.63 -13.32 -0.52
N SER A 249 11.71 -14.10 -0.60
CA SER A 249 12.97 -13.64 -1.14
C SER A 249 13.19 -14.21 -2.54
N VAL A 250 13.72 -13.39 -3.43
CA VAL A 250 14.17 -13.83 -4.75
C VAL A 250 15.66 -13.56 -4.82
N GLU A 251 16.44 -14.59 -5.09
CA GLU A 251 17.89 -14.49 -5.13
C GLU A 251 18.43 -14.70 -6.55
N LEU A 252 19.43 -13.90 -6.92
CA LEU A 252 20.19 -14.10 -8.14
C LEU A 252 21.64 -14.48 -7.82
N TRP A 253 22.06 -15.61 -8.35
CA TRP A 253 23.38 -16.20 -8.14
C TRP A 253 24.24 -16.10 -9.39
N PHE A 254 25.54 -15.85 -9.21
CA PHE A 254 26.57 -16.05 -10.23
C PHE A 254 27.59 -17.04 -9.66
N GLY A 255 27.57 -18.28 -10.16
CA GLY A 255 28.24 -19.39 -9.49
C GLY A 255 27.67 -19.61 -8.08
N LYS A 256 28.52 -19.44 -7.05
CA LYS A 256 28.12 -19.56 -5.63
C LYS A 256 27.77 -18.23 -4.96
N GLU A 257 28.02 -17.10 -5.62
CA GLU A 257 27.85 -15.77 -5.03
C GLU A 257 26.43 -15.23 -5.21
N LEU A 258 25.85 -14.69 -4.14
CA LEU A 258 24.60 -13.94 -4.18
C LEU A 258 24.87 -12.52 -4.72
N VAL A 259 24.54 -12.28 -5.98
CA VAL A 259 24.92 -11.07 -6.72
C VAL A 259 23.79 -10.06 -6.90
N ALA A 260 22.54 -10.46 -6.69
CA ALA A 260 21.39 -9.60 -6.54
C ALA A 260 20.30 -10.34 -5.77
N GLY A 261 19.33 -9.61 -5.25
CA GLY A 261 18.13 -10.19 -4.65
C GLY A 261 17.09 -9.14 -4.35
N GLU A 262 15.85 -9.56 -4.14
CA GLU A 262 14.76 -8.70 -3.67
C GLU A 262 13.87 -9.41 -2.66
N ILE A 263 13.24 -8.62 -1.79
CA ILE A 263 12.06 -9.05 -1.04
C ILE A 263 10.83 -8.56 -1.79
N GLY A 264 9.87 -9.45 -1.94
CA GLY A 264 8.54 -9.17 -2.47
C GLY A 264 7.47 -9.93 -1.69
N ASN A 265 6.21 -9.67 -2.00
CA ASN A 265 5.10 -10.42 -1.44
C ASN A 265 4.11 -10.85 -2.52
N THR A 266 3.40 -11.94 -2.26
CA THR A 266 2.27 -12.39 -3.08
C THR A 266 0.95 -12.16 -2.36
N VAL A 267 -0.08 -11.84 -3.14
CA VAL A 267 -1.48 -11.84 -2.73
C VAL A 267 -2.31 -12.35 -3.91
N GLY A 268 -2.70 -13.62 -3.87
CA GLY A 268 -3.32 -14.27 -5.02
C GLY A 268 -2.37 -14.29 -6.22
N SER A 269 -2.83 -13.87 -7.39
CA SER A 269 -2.03 -13.79 -8.63
C SER A 269 -1.31 -12.45 -8.80
N ILE A 270 -1.06 -11.74 -7.69
CA ILE A 270 -0.31 -10.49 -7.64
C ILE A 270 1.04 -10.75 -6.98
N TYR A 271 2.12 -10.30 -7.61
CA TYR A 271 3.44 -10.23 -6.99
C TYR A 271 3.85 -8.76 -6.87
N THR A 272 4.24 -8.34 -5.66
CA THR A 272 4.68 -6.96 -5.37
C THR A 272 6.16 -6.95 -5.02
N SER A 273 7.00 -6.30 -5.84
CA SER A 273 8.41 -6.08 -5.52
C SER A 273 8.55 -4.92 -4.52
N LEU A 274 9.10 -5.18 -3.33
CA LEU A 274 9.24 -4.15 -2.29
C LEU A 274 10.59 -3.43 -2.39
N THR A 275 11.69 -4.18 -2.33
CA THR A 275 13.05 -3.62 -2.44
C THR A 275 14.06 -4.72 -2.74
N GLY A 276 15.17 -4.33 -3.33
CA GLY A 276 16.25 -5.25 -3.67
C GLY A 276 17.60 -4.58 -3.77
N PHE A 277 18.61 -5.38 -4.08
CA PHE A 277 20.00 -4.95 -4.22
C PHE A 277 20.67 -5.64 -5.42
N GLN A 278 21.81 -5.10 -5.82
CA GLN A 278 22.72 -5.77 -6.75
C GLN A 278 24.17 -5.43 -6.41
N ARG A 279 25.04 -6.43 -6.53
CA ARG A 279 26.50 -6.34 -6.37
C ARG A 279 27.23 -6.43 -7.71
N LYS A 280 26.64 -7.12 -8.70
CA LYS A 280 27.23 -7.30 -10.03
C LYS A 280 26.51 -6.48 -11.10
N SER A 281 27.27 -5.91 -12.05
CA SER A 281 26.70 -5.16 -13.17
C SER A 281 25.69 -6.00 -13.96
N CYS A 282 24.55 -5.40 -14.29
CA CYS A 282 23.42 -6.00 -15.01
C CYS A 282 22.65 -7.08 -14.22
N ALA A 283 23.05 -7.42 -12.99
CA ALA A 283 22.38 -8.45 -12.20
C ALA A 283 20.93 -8.07 -11.90
N GLY A 284 20.65 -6.82 -11.50
CA GLY A 284 19.27 -6.38 -11.23
C GLY A 284 18.35 -6.53 -12.44
N THR A 285 18.78 -6.10 -13.63
CA THR A 285 17.95 -6.25 -14.85
C THR A 285 17.78 -7.72 -15.25
N ILE A 286 18.80 -8.57 -15.06
CA ILE A 286 18.69 -10.01 -15.32
C ILE A 286 17.70 -10.65 -14.35
N GLN A 287 17.77 -10.33 -13.06
CA GLN A 287 16.82 -10.79 -12.04
C GLN A 287 15.40 -10.41 -12.42
N LEU A 288 15.14 -9.14 -12.74
CA LEU A 288 13.80 -8.70 -13.14
C LEU A 288 13.30 -9.45 -14.37
N CYS A 289 14.14 -9.64 -15.40
CA CYS A 289 13.73 -10.40 -16.59
C CYS A 289 13.45 -11.88 -16.30
N ALA A 290 14.26 -12.52 -15.44
CA ALA A 290 14.07 -13.92 -15.05
C ALA A 290 12.82 -14.09 -14.17
N LEU A 291 12.62 -13.18 -13.20
CA LEU A 291 11.45 -13.15 -12.33
C LEU A 291 10.16 -12.93 -13.13
N ALA A 292 10.17 -12.01 -14.10
CA ALA A 292 9.04 -11.83 -15.02
C ALA A 292 8.60 -13.13 -15.68
N LYS A 293 9.57 -13.91 -16.18
CA LYS A 293 9.30 -15.19 -16.86
C LYS A 293 8.81 -16.25 -15.88
N LEU A 294 9.32 -16.25 -14.66
CA LEU A 294 8.86 -17.15 -13.62
C LEU A 294 7.40 -16.85 -13.22
N LEU A 295 7.08 -15.57 -13.01
CA LEU A 295 5.72 -15.08 -12.73
C LEU A 295 4.76 -15.40 -13.88
N GLU A 296 5.19 -15.20 -15.14
CA GLU A 296 4.40 -15.54 -16.34
C GLU A 296 4.08 -17.05 -16.40
N ILE A 297 5.08 -17.92 -16.20
CA ILE A 297 4.89 -19.38 -16.16
C ILE A 297 3.92 -19.79 -15.04
N GLN A 298 3.93 -19.05 -13.93
CA GLN A 298 3.09 -19.29 -12.75
C GLN A 298 1.75 -18.58 -12.80
N LYS A 299 1.41 -17.96 -13.93
CA LYS A 299 0.11 -17.34 -14.18
C LYS A 299 -0.21 -16.20 -13.21
N PHE A 300 0.82 -15.45 -12.81
CA PHE A 300 0.62 -14.17 -12.15
C PHE A 300 0.07 -13.15 -13.16
N GLU A 301 -0.97 -12.44 -12.76
CA GLU A 301 -1.71 -11.50 -13.60
C GLU A 301 -1.22 -10.05 -13.44
N LEU A 302 -0.63 -9.74 -12.27
CA LEU A 302 -0.16 -8.40 -11.94
C LEU A 302 1.20 -8.46 -11.26
N TRP A 303 2.18 -7.80 -11.86
CA TRP A 303 3.43 -7.48 -11.20
C TRP A 303 3.41 -6.00 -10.79
N ASP A 304 3.31 -5.76 -9.49
CA ASP A 304 3.39 -4.45 -8.88
C ASP A 304 4.85 -4.12 -8.53
N LEU A 305 5.37 -3.06 -9.12
CA LEU A 305 6.73 -2.59 -8.88
C LEU A 305 6.73 -1.40 -7.90
N GLY A 306 5.59 -0.96 -7.37
CA GLY A 306 5.49 0.18 -6.46
C GLY A 306 5.67 1.52 -7.19
N MET A 307 6.61 2.33 -6.69
CA MET A 307 6.87 3.68 -7.24
C MET A 307 7.46 3.63 -8.66
N LEU A 308 7.06 4.58 -9.48
CA LEU A 308 7.62 4.81 -10.80
C LEU A 308 9.11 5.20 -10.75
N LEU A 309 9.94 4.47 -11.49
CA LEU A 309 11.36 4.78 -11.68
C LEU A 309 11.72 4.65 -13.16
N PRO A 310 12.60 5.51 -13.73
CA PRO A 310 12.88 5.52 -15.16
C PRO A 310 13.26 4.14 -15.74
N TYR A 311 14.11 3.39 -15.04
CA TYR A 311 14.53 2.05 -15.49
C TYR A 311 13.39 1.03 -15.53
N LYS A 312 12.28 1.23 -14.81
CA LYS A 312 11.11 0.34 -14.85
C LYS A 312 10.35 0.51 -16.16
N LYS A 313 10.28 1.74 -16.68
CA LYS A 313 9.72 2.01 -18.01
C LYS A 313 10.52 1.30 -19.10
N ASP A 314 11.85 1.32 -18.99
CA ASP A 314 12.74 0.67 -19.96
C ASP A 314 12.53 -0.85 -20.05
N ILE A 315 12.04 -1.49 -18.98
CA ILE A 315 11.70 -2.92 -18.95
C ILE A 315 10.23 -3.19 -19.23
N GLY A 316 9.42 -2.19 -19.56
CA GLY A 316 8.02 -2.36 -19.98
C GLY A 316 6.96 -2.03 -18.93
N SER A 317 7.34 -1.54 -17.74
CA SER A 317 6.35 -1.15 -16.73
C SER A 317 5.48 0.01 -17.22
N LYS A 318 4.21 0.00 -16.86
CA LYS A 318 3.24 1.05 -17.16
C LYS A 318 2.87 1.81 -15.90
N GLU A 319 2.54 3.09 -16.08
CA GLU A 319 1.89 3.88 -15.04
C GLU A 319 0.39 3.57 -15.06
N ILE A 320 -0.15 3.21 -13.90
CA ILE A 320 -1.59 3.05 -13.70
C ILE A 320 -2.05 3.91 -12.53
N THR A 321 -3.26 4.47 -12.63
CA THR A 321 -3.83 5.28 -11.57
C THR A 321 -4.17 4.42 -10.35
N MET A 322 -4.24 5.03 -9.16
CA MET A 322 -4.70 4.37 -7.94
C MET A 322 -6.01 3.59 -8.15
N LYS A 323 -7.00 4.19 -8.83
CA LYS A 323 -8.28 3.53 -9.13
C LYS A 323 -8.10 2.28 -10.00
N GLU A 324 -7.29 2.35 -11.04
CA GLU A 324 -7.04 1.20 -11.92
C GLU A 324 -6.22 0.11 -11.23
N PHE A 325 -5.22 0.49 -10.42
CA PHE A 325 -4.47 -0.44 -9.58
C PHE A 325 -5.40 -1.21 -8.66
N PHE A 326 -6.25 -0.54 -7.88
CA PHE A 326 -7.14 -1.21 -6.94
C PHE A 326 -8.24 -2.03 -7.60
N ARG A 327 -8.70 -1.63 -8.78
CA ARG A 327 -9.59 -2.45 -9.61
C ARG A 327 -8.94 -3.78 -9.99
N LYS A 328 -7.70 -3.75 -10.49
CA LYS A 328 -6.93 -4.96 -10.82
C LYS A 328 -6.59 -5.76 -9.56
N HIS A 329 -6.13 -5.09 -8.51
CA HIS A 329 -5.75 -5.71 -7.26
C HIS A 329 -6.92 -6.50 -6.64
N ARG A 330 -8.13 -5.92 -6.58
CA ARG A 330 -9.33 -6.61 -6.07
C ARG A 330 -9.71 -7.82 -6.91
N LEU A 331 -9.51 -7.76 -8.23
CA LEU A 331 -9.77 -8.89 -9.13
C LEU A 331 -8.77 -10.03 -8.88
N PHE A 332 -7.48 -9.71 -8.77
CA PHE A 332 -6.39 -10.69 -8.75
C PHE A 332 -6.02 -11.19 -7.34
N LYS A 333 -6.34 -10.43 -6.27
CA LYS A 333 -6.05 -10.83 -4.87
C LYS A 333 -6.76 -12.13 -4.47
N HIS A 334 -7.83 -12.50 -5.16
CA HIS A 334 -8.61 -13.72 -4.94
C HIS A 334 -8.30 -14.85 -5.92
N GLN A 335 -7.49 -14.60 -6.94
CA GLN A 335 -7.10 -15.62 -7.90
C GLN A 335 -5.90 -16.41 -7.36
N PRO A 336 -5.95 -17.74 -7.29
CA PRO A 336 -4.82 -18.51 -6.77
C PRO A 336 -3.67 -18.54 -7.77
N ALA A 337 -2.46 -18.26 -7.28
CA ALA A 337 -1.20 -18.55 -7.95
C ALA A 337 -0.21 -19.05 -6.90
N GLU A 338 0.69 -19.95 -7.30
CA GLU A 338 1.69 -20.52 -6.39
C GLU A 338 3.08 -20.04 -6.83
N PHE A 339 3.77 -19.32 -5.94
CA PHE A 339 5.09 -18.77 -6.21
C PHE A 339 6.18 -19.69 -5.67
N LYS A 340 6.77 -20.49 -6.55
CA LYS A 340 7.84 -21.47 -6.20
C LYS A 340 8.74 -21.76 -7.39
N THR A 341 9.97 -22.24 -7.23
CA THR A 341 10.78 -22.68 -8.39
C THR A 341 10.49 -24.16 -8.71
N PRO A 342 9.87 -24.53 -9.86
CA PRO A 342 9.48 -25.92 -10.13
C PRO A 342 10.60 -26.83 -10.66
N PHE A 343 11.87 -26.42 -10.63
CA PHE A 343 13.00 -27.26 -11.04
C PHE A 343 14.23 -26.95 -10.18
N MET A 344 14.93 -28.02 -9.76
CA MET A 344 16.28 -28.04 -9.15
C MET A 344 16.59 -26.74 -8.43
N ASP A 345 16.38 -26.58 -7.11
CA ASP A 345 16.52 -25.35 -6.27
C ASP A 345 16.94 -24.01 -6.93
N LYS A 346 17.97 -24.00 -7.79
CA LYS A 346 18.43 -22.98 -8.73
C LYS A 346 18.01 -23.20 -10.19
N LEU A 347 17.28 -22.24 -10.77
CA LEU A 347 16.94 -22.24 -12.20
C LEU A 347 17.85 -21.31 -13.01
N ASN A 348 18.43 -21.80 -14.12
CA ASN A 348 19.28 -20.98 -14.97
C ASN A 348 18.47 -19.89 -15.69
N CYS A 349 18.93 -18.64 -15.62
CA CYS A 349 18.24 -17.50 -16.20
C CYS A 349 18.15 -17.57 -17.72
N SER A 350 19.10 -18.20 -18.43
CA SER A 350 19.02 -18.39 -19.88
C SER A 350 17.91 -19.35 -20.29
N VAL A 351 17.60 -20.37 -19.47
CA VAL A 351 16.47 -21.28 -19.70
C VAL A 351 15.16 -20.48 -19.64
N LEU A 352 14.96 -19.70 -18.57
CA LEU A 352 13.77 -18.85 -18.41
C LEU A 352 13.64 -17.78 -19.50
N ILE A 353 14.73 -17.07 -19.80
CA ILE A 353 14.70 -15.88 -20.65
C ILE A 353 14.65 -16.23 -22.14
N LYS A 354 15.22 -17.37 -22.56
CA LYS A 354 15.34 -17.75 -23.97
C LYS A 354 14.63 -19.06 -24.34
N GLY A 355 14.17 -19.84 -23.37
CA GLY A 355 13.72 -21.21 -23.61
C GLY A 355 14.86 -22.16 -23.99
N THR A 356 16.09 -21.89 -23.55
CA THR A 356 17.24 -22.79 -23.82
C THR A 356 17.07 -24.10 -23.06
N ASP A 357 17.37 -25.24 -23.70
CA ASP A 357 17.38 -26.55 -23.03
C ASP A 357 18.47 -26.59 -21.93
N PRO A 358 18.13 -26.92 -20.67
CA PRO A 358 19.09 -27.07 -19.57
C PRO A 358 20.28 -28.00 -19.88
N GLN A 359 20.11 -29.02 -20.72
CA GLN A 359 21.18 -29.98 -21.03
C GLN A 359 22.34 -29.33 -21.79
N THR A 360 22.06 -28.35 -22.66
CA THR A 360 23.07 -27.63 -23.45
C THR A 360 23.97 -26.69 -22.63
N LEU A 361 23.65 -26.47 -21.34
CA LEU A 361 24.39 -25.58 -20.46
C LEU A 361 25.46 -26.30 -19.63
N LYS A 362 25.32 -27.62 -19.42
CA LYS A 362 26.27 -28.43 -18.65
C LYS A 362 27.59 -28.70 -19.37
N GLU A 363 27.62 -28.54 -20.69
CA GLU A 363 28.82 -28.83 -21.52
C GLU A 363 29.84 -27.67 -21.54
N GLN A 364 29.64 -26.61 -20.77
CA GLN A 364 30.51 -25.41 -20.76
C GLN A 364 30.93 -24.94 -19.37
N GLU A 365 30.65 -25.73 -18.33
CA GLU A 365 31.28 -25.63 -17.00
C GLU A 365 32.52 -26.52 -16.97
#